data_AF-A0A354XM61-F1
#
_entry.id   AF-A0A354XM61-F1
#
_cell.length_a   1.000
_cell.length_b   1.000
_cell.length_c   1.000
_cell.angle_alpha   90.00
_cell.angle_beta   90.00
_cell.angle_gamma   90.00
#
_symmetry.space_group_name_H-M   'P 1'
#
loop_
_entity.id
_entity.type
_entity.pdbx_description
1 polymer ?
#
loop_
_entity_poly.entity_id
_entity_poly.type
_entity_poly.pdbx_seq_one_letter_code
_entity_poly.pdbx_strand_id
1 'polypeptide(L)'
;INVNNRVQGALSQLPEAVQSQGVTVELRSDSILMLVALTSPSGDYNNVYMQNYATLNILDELRQVPGVGNAEVLGGGEFAMRIWMDPDKLAQYDLTPSEVASAIRAQNTEIPAGNLAATPQSEPRAYTYTITAGGRLSSPDDFRNIFLRTNADGSSLRLEDVARIELGASFYGVDARLNGATMTPIIINQQPGANALETANSVRATMEDLAERFPPGL
;
A
#
# COMPACT_ATOMS: atom_id res chain seq x y z
N ILE A 1 -12.49 -20.29 -15.43
CA ILE A 1 -11.85 -21.48 -14.80
C ILE A 1 -10.53 -21.85 -15.50
N ASN A 2 -10.44 -21.94 -16.84
CA ASN A 2 -9.17 -22.32 -17.51
C ASN A 2 -8.06 -21.26 -17.50
N VAL A 3 -8.39 -19.97 -17.42
CA VAL A 3 -7.36 -18.90 -17.50
C VAL A 3 -6.51 -18.83 -16.23
N ASN A 4 -7.14 -18.82 -15.05
CA ASN A 4 -6.41 -18.75 -13.77
C ASN A 4 -5.44 -19.93 -13.62
N ASN A 5 -5.88 -21.17 -13.84
CA ASN A 5 -5.02 -22.36 -13.78
C ASN A 5 -3.83 -22.28 -14.76
N ARG A 6 -4.02 -21.71 -15.95
CA ARG A 6 -2.94 -21.52 -16.92
C ARG A 6 -1.96 -20.43 -16.50
N VAL A 7 -2.45 -19.33 -15.92
CA VAL A 7 -1.60 -18.26 -15.36
C VAL A 7 -0.75 -18.82 -14.22
N GLN A 8 -1.35 -19.59 -13.30
CA GLN A 8 -0.62 -20.23 -12.19
C GLN A 8 0.50 -21.15 -12.69
N GLY A 9 0.25 -21.94 -13.75
CA GLY A 9 1.28 -22.78 -14.37
C GLY A 9 2.41 -22.03 -15.07
N ALA A 10 2.22 -20.74 -15.38
CA ALA A 10 3.20 -19.88 -16.04
C ALA A 10 3.88 -18.89 -15.09
N LEU A 11 3.42 -18.76 -13.82
CA LEU A 11 3.97 -17.79 -12.86
C LEU A 11 5.49 -17.92 -12.70
N SER A 12 6.01 -19.15 -12.64
CA SER A 12 7.45 -19.42 -12.50
C SER A 12 8.30 -18.98 -13.69
N GLN A 13 7.67 -18.69 -14.84
CA GLN A 13 8.33 -18.18 -16.04
C GLN A 13 8.38 -16.65 -16.06
N LEU A 14 7.65 -15.98 -15.16
CA LEU A 14 7.64 -14.53 -15.06
C LEU A 14 8.87 -14.03 -14.25
N PRO A 15 9.39 -12.83 -14.55
CA PRO A 15 10.41 -12.20 -13.72
C PRO A 15 9.94 -12.05 -12.27
N GLU A 16 10.86 -12.15 -11.31
CA GLU A 16 10.56 -12.05 -9.87
C GLU A 16 9.84 -10.74 -9.51
N ALA A 17 10.23 -9.62 -10.13
CA ALA A 17 9.57 -8.33 -9.92
C ALA A 17 8.07 -8.33 -10.31
N VAL A 18 7.69 -9.12 -11.32
CA VAL A 18 6.29 -9.27 -11.73
C VAL A 18 5.55 -10.19 -10.75
N GLN A 19 6.20 -11.28 -10.33
CA GLN A 19 5.64 -12.19 -9.33
C GLN A 19 5.39 -11.47 -7.99
N SER A 20 6.32 -10.59 -7.56
CA SER A 20 6.20 -9.83 -6.32
C SER A 20 5.09 -8.77 -6.37
N GLN A 21 4.82 -8.19 -7.54
CA GLN A 21 3.69 -7.28 -7.73
C GLN A 21 2.35 -8.02 -7.71
N GLY A 22 2.37 -9.33 -7.98
CA GLY A 22 1.18 -10.17 -8.08
C GLY A 22 0.57 -10.17 -9.47
N VAL A 23 -0.08 -11.28 -9.83
CA VAL A 23 -0.84 -11.42 -11.08
C VAL A 23 -2.28 -11.78 -10.73
N THR A 24 -3.21 -10.89 -11.05
CA THR A 24 -4.65 -11.10 -10.81
C THR A 24 -5.35 -11.56 -12.09
N VAL A 25 -6.34 -12.44 -11.94
CA VAL A 25 -7.18 -12.92 -13.04
C VAL A 25 -8.63 -12.73 -12.64
N GLU A 26 -9.29 -11.75 -13.27
CA GLU A 26 -10.64 -11.35 -12.92
C GLU A 26 -11.56 -11.49 -14.14
N LEU A 27 -12.80 -11.95 -13.90
CA LEU A 27 -13.86 -11.90 -14.90
C LEU A 27 -14.52 -10.52 -14.80
N ARG A 28 -14.20 -9.61 -15.72
CA ARG A 28 -14.75 -8.25 -15.72
C ARG A 28 -15.61 -7.98 -16.95
N SER A 29 -16.65 -7.17 -16.76
CA SER A 29 -17.26 -6.39 -17.83
C SER A 29 -16.48 -5.08 -17.95
N ASP A 30 -16.08 -4.68 -19.15
CA ASP A 30 -15.42 -3.38 -19.37
C ASP A 30 -16.44 -2.20 -19.35
N SER A 31 -17.70 -2.45 -19.00
CA SER A 31 -18.72 -1.41 -18.86
C SER A 31 -18.62 -0.74 -17.49
N ILE A 32 -18.06 0.46 -17.48
CA ILE A 32 -18.11 1.37 -16.33
C ILE A 32 -19.58 1.71 -16.06
N LEU A 33 -20.06 1.38 -14.87
CA LEU A 33 -21.40 1.73 -14.40
C LEU A 33 -21.46 3.21 -13.99
N MET A 34 -20.50 3.62 -13.15
CA MET A 34 -20.40 4.97 -12.65
C MET A 34 -19.00 5.27 -12.10
N LEU A 35 -18.72 6.56 -11.93
CA LEU A 35 -17.51 7.08 -11.30
C LEU A 35 -17.92 7.87 -10.06
N VAL A 36 -17.35 7.52 -8.92
CA VAL A 36 -17.47 8.28 -7.68
C VAL A 36 -16.27 9.20 -7.57
N ALA A 37 -16.50 10.48 -7.33
CA ALA A 37 -15.43 11.46 -7.12
C ALA A 37 -15.36 11.81 -5.63
N LEU A 38 -14.31 11.35 -4.97
CA LEU A 38 -13.99 11.79 -3.60
C LEU A 38 -13.22 13.09 -3.69
N THR A 39 -13.64 14.11 -2.94
CA THR A 39 -13.09 15.47 -3.03
C THR A 39 -12.88 16.04 -1.64
N SER A 40 -11.93 16.95 -1.47
CA SER A 40 -11.81 17.77 -0.26
C SER A 40 -12.05 19.24 -0.62
N PRO A 41 -13.28 19.77 -0.46
CA PRO A 41 -13.63 21.12 -0.92
C PRO A 41 -12.83 22.24 -0.24
N SER A 42 -12.47 22.04 1.03
CA SER A 42 -11.62 22.94 1.81
C SER A 42 -10.12 22.80 1.49
N GLY A 43 -9.73 21.73 0.78
CA GLY A 43 -8.33 21.43 0.51
C GLY A 43 -7.57 20.88 1.71
N ASP A 44 -8.27 20.41 2.75
CA ASP A 44 -7.68 19.86 3.96
C ASP A 44 -6.94 18.55 3.71
N TYR A 45 -7.36 17.81 2.67
CA TYR A 45 -6.77 16.52 2.29
C TYR A 45 -6.16 16.56 0.89
N ASN A 46 -4.92 16.10 0.79
CA ASN A 46 -4.26 15.91 -0.50
C ASN A 46 -4.74 14.61 -1.19
N ASN A 47 -4.42 14.46 -2.48
CA ASN A 47 -4.85 13.28 -3.26
C ASN A 47 -4.38 11.95 -2.65
N VAL A 48 -3.17 11.90 -2.09
CA VAL A 48 -2.62 10.66 -1.50
C VAL A 48 -3.43 10.23 -0.27
N TYR A 49 -3.79 11.18 0.59
CA TYR A 49 -4.65 10.92 1.74
C TYR A 49 -6.02 10.42 1.29
N MET A 50 -6.66 11.11 0.33
CA MET A 50 -7.98 10.72 -0.17
C MET A 50 -7.95 9.34 -0.84
N GLN A 51 -6.91 9.03 -1.62
CA GLN A 51 -6.68 7.70 -2.20
C GLN A 51 -6.55 6.63 -1.13
N ASN A 52 -5.69 6.83 -0.14
CA ASN A 52 -5.52 5.88 0.96
C ASN A 52 -6.82 5.72 1.77
N TYR A 53 -7.53 6.80 2.06
CA TYR A 53 -8.81 6.76 2.77
C TYR A 53 -9.87 5.95 1.98
N ALA A 54 -9.99 6.20 0.67
CA ALA A 54 -10.89 5.47 -0.20
C ALA A 54 -10.55 3.97 -0.25
N THR A 55 -9.27 3.63 -0.38
CA THR A 55 -8.83 2.22 -0.39
C THR A 55 -9.15 1.51 0.92
N LEU A 56 -8.94 2.16 2.07
CA LEU A 56 -9.10 1.53 3.38
C LEU A 56 -10.54 1.51 3.92
N ASN A 57 -11.39 2.48 3.55
CA ASN A 57 -12.69 2.70 4.20
C ASN A 57 -13.90 2.73 3.27
N ILE A 58 -13.68 2.67 1.94
CA ILE A 58 -14.76 2.78 0.95
C ILE A 58 -14.73 1.60 -0.03
N LEU A 59 -13.54 1.20 -0.47
CA LEU A 59 -13.38 0.28 -1.59
C LEU A 59 -14.02 -1.09 -1.34
N ASP A 60 -13.80 -1.67 -0.17
CA ASP A 60 -14.30 -3.01 0.16
C ASP A 60 -15.81 -3.01 0.40
N GLU A 61 -16.37 -1.94 0.96
CA GLU A 61 -17.82 -1.75 1.07
C GLU A 61 -18.48 -1.65 -0.31
N LEU A 62 -17.89 -0.89 -1.24
CA LEU A 62 -18.41 -0.78 -2.60
C LEU A 62 -18.32 -2.09 -3.39
N ARG A 63 -17.26 -2.90 -3.17
CA ARG A 63 -17.13 -4.23 -3.78
C ARG A 63 -18.18 -5.22 -3.29
N GLN A 64 -18.74 -5.02 -2.10
CA GLN A 64 -19.78 -5.88 -1.52
C GLN A 64 -21.19 -5.50 -1.98
N VAL A 65 -21.37 -4.37 -2.67
CA VAL A 65 -22.68 -3.93 -3.16
C VAL A 65 -23.22 -4.90 -4.23
N PRO A 66 -24.44 -5.44 -4.09
CA PRO A 66 -25.02 -6.33 -5.09
C PRO A 66 -25.06 -5.73 -6.49
N GLY A 67 -24.52 -6.47 -7.47
CA GLY A 67 -24.45 -6.06 -8.87
C GLY A 67 -23.20 -5.23 -9.23
N VAL A 68 -22.36 -4.86 -8.25
CA VAL A 68 -20.99 -4.39 -8.52
C VAL A 68 -20.12 -5.59 -8.87
N GLY A 69 -19.45 -5.52 -10.02
CA GLY A 69 -18.50 -6.54 -10.46
C GLY A 69 -17.09 -6.25 -9.96
N ASN A 70 -16.68 -4.98 -10.02
CA ASN A 70 -15.42 -4.52 -9.46
C ASN A 70 -15.53 -3.04 -9.08
N ALA A 71 -14.80 -2.64 -8.04
CA ALA A 71 -14.52 -1.25 -7.71
C ALA A 71 -13.01 -1.04 -7.63
N GLU A 72 -12.53 0.09 -8.13
CA GLU A 72 -11.11 0.43 -8.20
C GLU A 72 -10.90 1.92 -7.91
N VAL A 73 -10.02 2.22 -6.94
CA VAL A 73 -9.54 3.59 -6.70
C VAL A 73 -8.46 3.92 -7.73
N LEU A 74 -8.71 4.88 -8.59
CA LEU A 74 -7.75 5.29 -9.60
C LEU A 74 -6.59 6.10 -9.01
N GLY A 75 -5.41 5.81 -9.56
CA GLY A 75 -4.15 6.40 -9.14
C GLY A 75 -3.42 5.64 -8.06
N GLY A 76 -4.05 4.61 -7.47
CA GLY A 76 -3.37 3.49 -6.80
C GLY A 76 -2.43 3.85 -5.65
N GLY A 77 -2.42 5.10 -5.19
CA GLY A 77 -1.49 5.61 -4.20
C GLY A 77 -1.87 5.21 -2.80
N GLU A 78 -1.79 3.92 -2.48
CA GLU A 78 -1.60 3.53 -1.08
C GLU A 78 -0.36 4.24 -0.53
N PHE A 79 -0.38 4.52 0.77
CA PHE A 79 0.79 5.08 1.41
C PHE A 79 1.99 4.14 1.26
N ALA A 80 3.03 4.63 0.61
CA ALA A 80 4.32 3.97 0.49
C ALA A 80 5.39 4.84 1.16
N MET A 81 6.32 4.18 1.84
CA MET A 81 7.55 4.85 2.26
C MET A 81 8.38 5.17 1.03
N ARG A 82 8.53 6.45 0.69
CA ARG A 82 9.30 6.91 -0.46
C ARG A 82 10.69 7.29 -0.01
N ILE A 83 11.68 6.68 -0.65
CA ILE A 83 13.10 6.92 -0.40
C ILE A 83 13.68 7.53 -1.68
N TRP A 84 13.79 8.86 -1.69
CA TRP A 84 14.31 9.63 -2.80
C TRP A 84 15.82 9.77 -2.64
N MET A 85 16.58 8.85 -3.23
CA MET A 85 18.04 8.83 -3.16
C MET A 85 18.65 10.02 -3.91
N ASP A 86 19.66 10.63 -3.31
CA ASP A 86 20.46 11.72 -3.88
C ASP A 86 21.72 11.13 -4.55
N PRO A 87 21.83 11.17 -5.89
CA PRO A 87 22.95 10.54 -6.60
C PRO A 87 24.30 11.17 -6.28
N ASP A 88 24.35 12.48 -6.01
CA ASP A 88 25.60 13.19 -5.71
C ASP A 88 26.14 12.76 -4.35
N LYS A 89 25.25 12.63 -3.37
CA LYS A 89 25.61 12.13 -2.03
C LYS A 89 26.00 10.66 -2.06
N LEU A 90 25.28 9.82 -2.81
CA LEU A 90 25.67 8.42 -2.98
C LEU A 90 27.08 8.30 -3.58
N ALA A 91 27.40 9.11 -4.60
CA ALA A 91 28.74 9.15 -5.17
C ALA A 91 29.79 9.66 -4.18
N GLN A 92 29.49 10.68 -3.37
CA GLN A 92 30.38 11.21 -2.34
C GLN A 92 30.77 10.15 -1.30
N TYR A 93 29.85 9.25 -0.96
CA TYR A 93 30.07 8.19 0.03
C TYR A 93 30.46 6.83 -0.57
N ASP A 94 30.68 6.76 -1.89
CA ASP A 94 30.94 5.52 -2.62
C ASP A 94 29.90 4.44 -2.27
N LEU A 95 28.64 4.78 -2.51
CA LEU A 95 27.47 3.93 -2.29
C LEU A 95 26.67 3.75 -3.58
N THR A 96 26.15 2.54 -3.73
CA THR A 96 25.26 2.16 -4.82
C THR A 96 23.79 2.09 -4.35
N PRO A 97 22.82 2.30 -5.25
CA PRO A 97 21.41 2.07 -4.92
C PRO A 97 21.11 0.65 -4.41
N SER A 98 21.86 -0.35 -4.88
CA SER A 98 21.76 -1.75 -4.42
C SER A 98 22.16 -1.93 -2.96
N GLU A 99 23.18 -1.21 -2.49
CA GLU A 99 23.60 -1.26 -1.09
C GLU A 99 22.54 -0.61 -0.19
N VAL A 100 22.00 0.53 -0.61
CA VAL A 100 20.88 1.19 0.09
C VAL A 100 19.68 0.26 0.20
N ALA A 101 19.25 -0.34 -0.91
CA ALA A 101 18.14 -1.29 -0.92
C ALA A 101 18.40 -2.51 -0.01
N SER A 102 19.64 -3.00 0.04
CA SER A 102 20.01 -4.13 0.90
C SER A 102 19.99 -3.75 2.38
N ALA A 103 20.49 -2.57 2.74
CA ALA A 103 20.44 -2.06 4.10
C ALA A 103 19.01 -1.90 4.61
N ILE A 104 18.11 -1.39 3.76
CA ILE A 104 16.68 -1.28 4.06
C ILE A 104 16.08 -2.67 4.30
N ARG A 105 16.30 -3.65 3.41
CA ARG A 105 15.76 -5.00 3.60
C ARG A 105 16.29 -5.67 4.87
N ALA A 106 17.55 -5.44 5.23
CA ALA A 106 18.17 -6.03 6.40
C ALA A 106 17.65 -5.44 7.72
N GLN A 107 17.28 -4.16 7.74
CA GLN A 107 16.83 -3.46 8.95
C GLN A 107 15.30 -3.27 9.04
N ASN A 108 14.58 -3.38 7.92
CA ASN A 108 13.12 -3.37 7.86
C ASN A 108 12.60 -4.80 7.67
N THR A 109 12.81 -5.66 8.67
CA THR A 109 12.43 -7.07 8.64
C THR A 109 11.67 -7.44 9.91
N GLU A 110 10.77 -8.42 9.79
CA GLU A 110 10.18 -9.06 10.97
C GLU A 110 10.99 -10.31 11.30
N ILE A 111 11.58 -10.33 12.50
CA ILE A 111 12.35 -11.49 12.96
C ILE A 111 11.52 -12.24 14.00
N PRO A 112 11.15 -13.51 13.74
CA PRO A 112 10.54 -14.34 14.75
C PRO A 112 11.59 -14.65 15.83
N ALA A 113 11.50 -13.96 16.96
CA ALA A 113 12.46 -14.12 18.06
C ALA A 113 12.13 -15.31 18.99
N GLY A 114 11.05 -16.04 18.69
CA GLY A 114 10.65 -17.24 19.43
C GLY A 114 10.01 -16.93 20.79
N ASN A 115 10.07 -17.89 21.70
CA ASN A 115 9.49 -17.77 23.03
C ASN A 115 10.48 -18.24 24.09
N LEU A 116 10.60 -17.51 25.19
CA LEU A 116 11.22 -18.01 26.41
C LEU A 116 10.29 -19.03 27.05
N ALA A 117 10.89 -20.11 27.56
CA ALA A 117 10.16 -21.19 28.21
C ALA A 117 9.15 -21.92 27.28
N ALA A 118 9.43 -22.00 25.97
CA ALA A 118 8.71 -22.90 25.07
C ALA A 118 9.06 -24.38 25.33
N THR A 119 8.14 -25.27 24.99
CA THR A 119 8.38 -26.72 24.99
C THR A 119 9.24 -27.14 23.80
N PRO A 120 10.02 -28.24 23.95
CA PRO A 120 10.16 -29.09 25.13
C PRO A 120 11.03 -28.45 26.22
N GLN A 121 10.62 -28.60 27.49
CA GLN A 121 11.35 -28.08 28.64
C GLN A 121 11.91 -29.22 29.49
N SER A 122 13.14 -29.05 30.00
CA SER A 122 13.73 -29.95 30.99
C SER A 122 13.09 -29.77 32.38
N GLU A 123 12.67 -28.54 32.71
CA GLU A 123 11.95 -28.21 33.94
C GLU A 123 10.67 -27.43 33.58
N PRO A 124 9.49 -27.90 33.99
CA PRO A 124 8.22 -27.23 33.67
C PRO A 124 8.16 -25.82 34.28
N ARG A 125 7.93 -24.80 33.43
CA ARG A 125 7.69 -23.42 33.85
C ARG A 125 6.21 -23.09 33.64
N ALA A 126 5.60 -22.37 34.58
CA ALA A 126 4.17 -22.03 34.52
C ALA A 126 3.82 -21.01 33.42
N TYR A 127 4.81 -20.30 32.87
CA TYR A 127 4.62 -19.23 31.90
C TYR A 127 5.60 -19.34 30.74
N THR A 128 5.07 -19.15 29.53
CA THR A 128 5.80 -18.98 28.28
C THR A 128 5.73 -17.51 27.89
N TYR A 129 6.86 -16.89 27.56
CA TYR A 129 6.91 -15.48 27.16
C TYR A 129 7.32 -15.39 25.71
N THR A 130 6.53 -14.73 24.87
CA THR A 130 6.93 -14.43 23.49
C THR A 130 8.00 -13.36 23.46
N ILE A 131 9.10 -13.65 22.78
CA ILE A 131 10.15 -12.67 22.53
C ILE A 131 9.76 -11.90 21.29
N THR A 132 9.80 -10.58 21.37
CA THR A 132 9.66 -9.69 20.23
C THR A 132 11.02 -9.05 19.97
N ALA A 133 11.60 -9.32 18.81
CA ALA A 133 12.67 -8.50 18.26
C ALA A 133 12.03 -7.35 17.48
N GLY A 134 12.79 -6.28 17.20
CA GLY A 134 12.32 -5.18 16.36
C GLY A 134 11.66 -5.69 15.08
N GLY A 135 10.54 -5.08 14.71
CA GLY A 135 9.74 -5.46 13.55
C GLY A 135 9.93 -4.50 12.37
N ARG A 136 9.00 -4.57 11.41
CA ARG A 136 8.94 -3.61 10.30
C ARG A 136 8.88 -2.17 10.82
N LEU A 137 9.67 -1.31 10.20
CA LEU A 137 9.71 0.12 10.45
C LEU A 137 8.38 0.73 10.00
N SER A 138 7.87 1.68 10.79
CA SER A 138 6.49 2.18 10.63
C SER A 138 6.42 3.67 10.34
N SER A 139 7.47 4.42 10.66
CA SER A 139 7.52 5.87 10.51
C SER A 139 8.66 6.31 9.59
N PRO A 140 8.56 7.48 8.94
CA PRO A 140 9.68 8.06 8.19
C PRO A 140 10.95 8.21 9.04
N ASP A 141 10.80 8.50 10.34
CA ASP A 141 11.91 8.64 11.27
C ASP A 141 12.64 7.31 11.50
N ASP A 142 11.91 6.20 11.59
CA ASP A 142 12.54 4.87 11.67
C ASP A 142 13.42 4.60 10.45
N PHE A 143 12.93 4.94 9.25
CA PHE A 143 13.67 4.78 8.01
C PHE A 143 14.87 5.72 7.91
N ARG A 144 14.76 6.97 8.36
CA ARG A 144 15.88 7.94 8.41
C ARG A 144 17.07 7.39 9.20
N ASN A 145 16.78 6.67 10.27
CA ASN A 145 17.77 6.09 11.18
C ASN A 145 18.40 4.77 10.70
N ILE A 146 18.05 4.25 9.51
CA ILE A 146 18.66 3.05 8.94
C ILE A 146 20.17 3.30 8.74
N PHE A 147 21.00 2.43 9.29
CA PHE A 147 22.45 2.51 9.13
C PHE A 147 22.87 1.97 7.76
N LEU A 148 23.62 2.77 7.00
CA LEU A 148 24.20 2.36 5.72
C LEU A 148 25.66 1.91 5.88
N ARG A 149 26.41 2.59 6.75
CA ARG A 149 27.81 2.27 7.04
C ARG A 149 28.17 2.75 8.45
N THR A 150 29.01 2.01 9.14
CA THR A 150 29.62 2.43 10.41
C THR A 150 31.12 2.41 10.26
N ASN A 151 31.77 3.53 10.53
CA ASN A 151 33.21 3.70 10.42
C ASN A 151 33.90 3.31 11.74
N ALA A 152 35.20 3.00 11.67
CA ALA A 152 35.99 2.59 12.82
C ALA A 152 36.16 3.69 13.89
N ASP A 153 35.97 4.96 13.52
CA ASP A 153 36.02 6.13 14.41
C ASP A 153 34.71 6.36 15.18
N GLY A 154 33.69 5.50 14.98
CA GLY A 154 32.38 5.62 15.60
C GLY A 154 31.41 6.53 14.86
N SER A 155 31.84 7.18 13.77
CA SER A 155 30.92 7.87 12.87
C SER A 155 30.07 6.86 12.08
N SER A 156 28.83 7.24 11.78
CA SER A 156 27.89 6.39 11.04
C SER A 156 27.22 7.18 9.94
N LEU A 157 27.09 6.55 8.78
CA LEU A 157 26.30 7.04 7.67
C LEU A 157 24.91 6.42 7.72
N ARG A 158 23.88 7.27 7.68
CA ARG A 158 22.47 6.89 7.78
C ARG A 158 21.74 7.12 6.46
N LEU A 159 20.54 6.56 6.35
CA LEU A 159 19.73 6.73 5.15
C LEU A 159 19.34 8.20 4.92
N GLU A 160 19.07 8.95 5.99
CA GLU A 160 18.77 10.39 5.90
C GLU A 160 19.91 11.22 5.31
N ASP A 161 21.16 10.76 5.45
CA ASP A 161 22.31 11.47 4.92
C ASP A 161 22.32 11.46 3.39
N VAL A 162 21.77 10.42 2.76
CA VAL A 162 21.85 10.19 1.30
C VAL A 162 20.49 10.15 0.60
N ALA A 163 19.38 10.29 1.31
CA ALA A 163 18.05 10.24 0.74
C ALA A 163 17.04 11.13 1.49
N ARG A 164 16.03 11.63 0.79
CA ARG A 164 14.82 12.20 1.41
C ARG A 164 13.80 11.09 1.63
N ILE A 165 13.30 11.00 2.87
CA ILE A 165 12.34 9.98 3.30
C ILE A 165 11.03 10.63 3.71
N GLU A 166 9.95 10.19 3.08
CA GLU A 166 8.58 10.68 3.34
C GLU A 166 7.54 9.60 3.06
N LEU A 167 6.37 9.75 3.68
CA LEU A 167 5.19 8.99 3.30
C LEU A 167 4.59 9.63 2.05
N GLY A 168 4.48 8.87 0.97
CA GLY A 168 3.92 9.36 -0.30
C GLY A 168 3.06 8.32 -0.98
N ALA A 169 2.63 8.58 -2.22
CA ALA A 169 1.91 7.59 -3.01
C ALA A 169 2.86 6.50 -3.52
N SER A 170 2.40 5.26 -3.56
CA SER A 170 3.08 4.15 -4.25
C SER A 170 3.23 4.42 -5.76
N PHE A 171 2.27 5.12 -6.36
CA PHE A 171 2.20 5.44 -7.79
C PHE A 171 1.73 6.90 -8.03
N TYR A 172 2.33 7.58 -9.00
CA TYR A 172 2.04 9.00 -9.30
C TYR A 172 1.49 9.22 -10.74
N GLY A 173 1.11 8.16 -11.45
CA GLY A 173 0.75 8.24 -12.87
C GLY A 173 -0.69 8.71 -13.18
N VAL A 174 -1.49 9.03 -12.16
CA VAL A 174 -2.86 9.54 -12.35
C VAL A 174 -3.01 10.88 -11.63
N ASP A 175 -3.35 11.91 -12.39
CA ASP A 175 -3.82 13.20 -11.89
C ASP A 175 -5.28 13.38 -12.32
N ALA A 176 -6.16 13.59 -11.35
CA ALA A 176 -7.60 13.68 -11.58
C ALA A 176 -8.17 14.96 -10.96
N ARG A 177 -9.00 15.65 -11.73
CA ARG A 177 -9.67 16.88 -11.29
C ARG A 177 -11.16 16.85 -11.59
N LEU A 178 -11.95 17.38 -10.66
CA LEU A 178 -13.36 17.70 -10.84
C LEU A 178 -13.54 19.20 -10.72
N ASN A 179 -14.04 19.85 -11.78
CA ASN A 179 -14.25 21.30 -11.81
C ASN A 179 -12.99 22.13 -11.42
N GLY A 180 -11.81 21.61 -11.76
CA GLY A 180 -10.52 22.25 -11.43
C GLY A 180 -9.96 21.91 -10.05
N ALA A 181 -10.75 21.33 -9.15
CA ALA A 181 -10.29 20.83 -7.85
C ALA A 181 -9.76 19.39 -7.96
N THR A 182 -8.75 19.04 -7.16
CA THR A 182 -8.22 17.67 -7.07
C THR A 182 -9.32 16.71 -6.59
N MET A 183 -9.41 15.54 -7.24
CA MET A 183 -10.30 14.47 -6.82
C MET A 183 -9.59 13.13 -6.82
N THR A 184 -10.09 12.19 -6.03
CA THR A 184 -9.77 10.77 -6.11
C THR A 184 -10.95 10.04 -6.79
N PRO A 185 -10.78 9.55 -8.03
CA PRO A 185 -11.85 8.84 -8.72
C PRO A 185 -11.88 7.37 -8.30
N ILE A 186 -13.08 6.86 -8.04
CA ILE A 186 -13.36 5.43 -7.83
C ILE A 186 -14.21 4.95 -9.00
N ILE A 187 -13.68 4.03 -9.80
CA ILE A 187 -14.41 3.41 -10.90
C ILE A 187 -15.23 2.24 -10.35
N ILE A 188 -16.52 2.21 -10.69
CA ILE A 188 -17.41 1.10 -10.40
C ILE A 188 -17.81 0.43 -11.71
N ASN A 189 -17.44 -0.83 -11.86
CA ASN A 189 -17.81 -1.67 -12.98
C ASN A 189 -18.97 -2.57 -12.60
N GLN A 190 -19.93 -2.72 -13.50
CA GLN A 190 -21.09 -3.58 -13.27
C GLN A 190 -20.73 -5.06 -13.42
N GLN A 191 -21.32 -5.91 -12.58
CA GLN A 191 -21.29 -7.35 -12.80
C GLN A 191 -22.08 -7.70 -14.08
N PRO A 192 -21.56 -8.61 -14.94
CA PRO A 192 -22.30 -9.08 -16.11
C PRO A 192 -23.70 -9.60 -15.75
N GLY A 193 -24.73 -9.05 -16.39
CA GLY A 193 -26.13 -9.47 -16.19
C GLY A 193 -26.87 -8.82 -15.01
N ALA A 194 -26.21 -7.96 -14.23
CA ALA A 194 -26.90 -7.20 -13.18
C ALA A 194 -27.77 -6.07 -13.76
N ASN A 195 -28.68 -5.52 -12.94
CA ASN A 195 -29.50 -4.36 -13.31
C ASN A 195 -28.75 -3.05 -13.00
N ALA A 196 -28.47 -2.24 -14.03
CA ALA A 196 -27.63 -1.05 -13.88
C ALA A 196 -28.26 0.02 -12.99
N LEU A 197 -29.58 0.21 -13.08
CA LEU A 197 -30.28 1.22 -12.29
C LEU A 197 -30.34 0.83 -10.81
N GLU A 198 -30.64 -0.43 -10.52
CA GLU A 198 -30.66 -0.96 -9.16
C GLU A 198 -29.26 -0.91 -8.53
N THR A 199 -28.22 -1.36 -9.24
CA THR A 199 -26.84 -1.27 -8.75
C THR A 199 -26.42 0.18 -8.50
N ALA A 200 -26.73 1.10 -9.40
CA ALA A 200 -26.38 2.52 -9.21
C ALA A 200 -27.09 3.13 -7.98
N ASN A 201 -28.34 2.76 -7.72
CA ASN A 201 -29.05 3.22 -6.52
C ASN A 201 -28.44 2.64 -5.25
N SER A 202 -28.10 1.35 -5.24
CA SER A 202 -27.43 0.71 -4.10
C SER A 202 -26.07 1.32 -3.80
N VAL A 203 -25.27 1.61 -4.84
CA VAL A 203 -23.97 2.29 -4.68
C VAL A 203 -24.13 3.67 -4.07
N ARG A 204 -25.13 4.46 -4.51
CA ARG A 204 -25.42 5.78 -3.92
C ARG A 204 -25.82 5.67 -2.45
N ALA A 205 -26.73 4.75 -2.12
CA ALA A 205 -27.16 4.54 -0.74
C ALA A 205 -25.98 4.13 0.16
N THR A 206 -25.13 3.20 -0.30
CA THR A 206 -23.91 2.84 0.44
C THR A 206 -22.99 4.04 0.62
N MET A 207 -22.78 4.88 -0.40
CA MET A 207 -21.97 6.08 -0.25
C MET A 207 -22.57 7.11 0.72
N GLU A 208 -23.90 7.23 0.78
CA GLU A 208 -24.60 8.07 1.76
C GLU A 208 -24.35 7.58 3.19
N ASP A 209 -24.47 6.27 3.44
CA ASP A 209 -24.17 5.66 4.74
C ASP A 209 -22.67 5.81 5.11
N LEU A 210 -21.78 5.64 4.13
CA LEU A 210 -20.33 5.80 4.33
C LEU A 210 -19.97 7.24 4.69
N ALA A 211 -20.64 8.22 4.10
CA ALA A 211 -20.37 9.64 4.31
C ALA A 211 -20.55 10.07 5.77
N GLU A 212 -21.37 9.37 6.57
CA GLU A 212 -21.51 9.63 8.01
C GLU A 212 -20.22 9.38 8.80
N ARG A 213 -19.31 8.57 8.27
CA ARG A 213 -18.02 8.22 8.89
C ARG A 213 -16.84 8.98 8.30
N PHE A 214 -17.10 9.90 7.36
CA PHE A 214 -16.04 10.66 6.72
C PHE A 214 -15.40 11.64 7.71
N PRO A 215 -14.06 11.81 7.64
CA PRO A 215 -13.43 12.87 8.36
C PRO A 215 -13.98 14.23 7.85
N PRO A 216 -14.10 15.24 8.72
CA PRO A 216 -14.61 16.55 8.32
C PRO A 216 -13.82 17.14 7.14
N GLY A 217 -14.51 17.60 6.09
CA GLY A 217 -13.87 18.21 4.91
C GLY A 217 -13.58 17.25 3.75
N LEU A 218 -14.11 16.02 3.81
CA LEU A 218 -14.09 15.00 2.75
C LEU A 218 -15.51 14.72 2.22
#